data_AF-A0A840YLN5-F1
#
_entry.id   AF-A0A840YLN5-F1
#
_cell.length_a   1.000
_cell.length_b   1.000
_cell.length_c   1.000
_cell.angle_alpha   90.00
_cell.angle_beta   90.00
_cell.angle_gamma   90.00
#
_symmetry.space_group_name_H-M   'P 1'
#
loop_
_entity.id
_entity.type
_entity.pdbx_description
1 polymer ?
#
loop_
_entity_poly.entity_id
_entity_poly.type
_entity_poly.pdbx_seq_one_letter_code
_entity_poly.pdbx_strand_id
1 'polypeptide(L)'
;MAGAKAEIASIRLPHDVCVAYGAPANEEAGESVQRDRSISEADLRQRVAEGGRIQRVVVVEVPVTADYVAWARLSCFQDYRLLAMRKYEGARTWSDFRTLRRAFSGWGYAGPVTVYPEGHPRLACLGLTTRD
;
A
#
# COMPACT_ATOMS: atom_id res chain seq x y z
N MET A 1 -48.12 -1.96 -13.42
CA MET A 1 -46.94 -2.33 -14.25
C MET A 1 -45.86 -1.30 -13.98
N ALA A 2 -44.60 -1.56 -13.67
CA ALA A 2 -43.88 -2.66 -13.03
C ALA A 2 -42.66 -1.95 -12.39
N GLY A 3 -42.34 -2.27 -11.13
CA GLY A 3 -41.28 -1.60 -10.39
C GLY A 3 -39.89 -1.98 -10.89
N ALA A 4 -39.03 -0.98 -11.08
CA ALA A 4 -37.62 -1.17 -11.39
C ALA A 4 -36.87 -1.62 -10.13
N LYS A 5 -36.65 -2.94 -10.00
CA LYS A 5 -35.70 -3.51 -9.05
C LYS A 5 -34.31 -3.39 -9.68
N ALA A 6 -33.49 -2.48 -9.17
CA ALA A 6 -32.06 -2.46 -9.46
C ALA A 6 -31.40 -3.65 -8.75
N GLU A 7 -31.07 -4.68 -9.51
CA GLU A 7 -30.34 -5.84 -9.04
C GLU A 7 -28.86 -5.43 -8.89
N ILE A 8 -28.42 -5.26 -7.64
CA ILE A 8 -27.01 -5.02 -7.34
C ILE A 8 -26.30 -6.35 -7.50
N ALA A 9 -25.72 -6.57 -8.68
CA ALA A 9 -24.80 -7.66 -8.92
C ALA A 9 -23.64 -7.52 -7.92
N SER A 10 -23.60 -8.43 -6.94
CA SER A 10 -22.45 -8.57 -6.05
C SER A 10 -21.26 -8.99 -6.88
N ILE A 11 -20.40 -8.02 -7.23
CA ILE A 11 -19.09 -8.27 -7.79
C ILE A 11 -18.29 -8.96 -6.70
N ARG A 12 -18.32 -10.30 -6.70
CA ARG A 12 -17.35 -11.11 -5.96
C ARG A 12 -16.02 -10.88 -6.64
N LEU A 13 -15.22 -9.96 -6.08
CA LEU A 13 -13.80 -9.86 -6.38
C LEU A 13 -13.19 -11.26 -6.16
N PRO A 14 -12.42 -11.81 -7.12
CA PRO A 14 -11.71 -13.05 -6.90
C PRO A 14 -10.65 -12.82 -5.81
N HIS A 15 -11.01 -13.16 -4.58
CA HIS A 15 -10.03 -13.62 -3.60
C HIS A 15 -9.45 -14.93 -4.13
N ASP A 16 -8.13 -15.08 -4.09
CA ASP A 16 -7.35 -16.23 -4.60
C ASP A 16 -6.98 -16.24 -6.08
N VAL A 17 -6.16 -15.27 -6.49
CA VAL A 17 -5.13 -15.58 -7.50
C VAL A 17 -3.76 -15.41 -6.85
N CYS A 18 -3.35 -16.41 -6.07
CA CYS A 18 -1.93 -16.61 -5.78
C CYS A 18 -1.28 -17.10 -7.09
N VAL A 19 -0.57 -16.21 -7.78
CA VAL A 19 0.24 -16.59 -8.95
C VAL A 19 1.35 -17.53 -8.47
N ALA A 20 1.41 -18.74 -9.03
CA ALA A 20 2.44 -19.71 -8.72
C ALA A 20 3.83 -19.18 -9.14
N TYR A 21 4.83 -19.42 -8.30
CA TYR A 21 6.21 -19.01 -8.51
C TYR A 21 6.79 -19.75 -9.73
N GLY A 22 7.32 -19.02 -10.73
CA GLY A 22 8.01 -19.60 -11.89
C GLY A 22 7.40 -19.33 -13.27
N ALA A 23 6.34 -18.53 -13.40
CA ALA A 23 5.92 -18.05 -14.72
C ALA A 23 6.99 -17.07 -15.27
N PRO A 24 7.52 -17.26 -16.49
CA PRO A 24 8.46 -16.32 -17.07
C PRO A 24 7.77 -14.97 -17.19
N ALA A 25 8.33 -13.98 -16.50
CA ALA A 25 7.90 -12.60 -16.59
C ALA A 25 8.16 -12.15 -18.04
N ASN A 26 7.11 -11.94 -18.82
CA ASN A 26 7.23 -11.13 -20.03
C ASN A 26 7.59 -9.72 -19.57
N GLU A 27 8.79 -9.28 -19.94
CA GLU A 27 9.54 -8.13 -19.43
C GLU A 27 8.99 -6.75 -19.84
N GLU A 28 7.73 -6.63 -20.29
CA GLU A 28 7.23 -5.36 -20.87
C GLU A 28 6.19 -4.61 -20.01
N ALA A 29 5.97 -5.02 -18.76
CA ALA A 29 4.98 -4.38 -17.86
C ALA A 29 5.59 -3.68 -16.63
N GLY A 30 6.92 -3.53 -16.57
CA GLY A 30 7.64 -3.28 -15.31
C GLY A 30 7.66 -1.83 -14.79
N GLU A 31 7.73 -0.82 -15.66
CA GLU A 31 8.23 0.49 -15.22
C GLU A 31 7.15 1.58 -15.04
N SER A 32 6.06 1.48 -15.79
CA SER A 32 5.02 2.53 -15.80
C SER A 32 3.92 2.34 -14.75
N VAL A 33 3.76 1.13 -14.19
CA VAL A 33 2.69 0.81 -13.23
C VAL A 33 3.07 1.18 -11.79
N GLN A 34 4.36 1.29 -11.47
CA GLN A 34 4.84 1.59 -10.12
C GLN A 34 4.81 3.10 -9.79
N ARG A 35 4.95 3.99 -10.79
CA ARG A 35 4.93 5.45 -10.59
C ARG A 35 3.59 5.99 -10.09
N ASP A 36 2.49 5.27 -10.28
CA ASP A 36 1.17 5.69 -9.82
C ASP A 36 0.83 5.20 -8.39
N ARG A 37 1.59 4.24 -7.84
CA ARG A 37 1.23 3.60 -6.56
C ARG A 37 1.75 4.32 -5.31
N SER A 38 2.45 5.44 -5.45
CA SER A 38 2.91 6.22 -4.31
C SER A 38 1.93 7.34 -3.91
N ILE A 39 1.88 7.63 -2.62
CA ILE A 39 1.19 8.77 -2.05
C ILE A 39 2.20 9.59 -1.25
N SER A 40 2.21 10.91 -1.44
CA SER A 40 3.08 11.78 -0.64
C SER A 40 2.50 11.95 0.77
N GLU A 41 3.33 12.31 1.75
CA GLU A 41 2.82 12.65 3.09
C GLU A 41 1.76 13.76 3.05
N ALA A 42 1.98 14.78 2.21
CA ALA A 42 1.05 15.89 2.06
C ALA A 42 -0.31 15.44 1.52
N ASP A 43 -0.32 14.60 0.48
CA ASP A 43 -1.56 14.05 -0.10
C ASP A 43 -2.25 13.12 0.90
N LEU A 44 -1.50 12.25 1.58
CA LEU A 44 -2.02 11.39 2.64
C LEU A 44 -2.76 12.20 3.71
N ARG A 45 -2.13 13.28 4.20
CA ARG A 45 -2.71 14.15 5.22
C ARG A 45 -3.93 14.90 4.70
N GLN A 46 -3.89 15.38 3.45
CA GLN A 46 -5.03 16.01 2.81
C GLN A 46 -6.22 15.04 2.72
N ARG A 47 -5.99 13.81 2.25
CA ARG A 47 -7.04 12.77 2.16
C ARG A 47 -7.64 12.44 3.52
N VAL A 48 -6.81 12.40 4.56
CA VAL A 48 -7.31 12.20 5.93
C VAL A 48 -8.16 13.38 6.40
N ALA A 49 -7.74 14.61 6.11
CA ALA A 49 -8.52 15.81 6.41
C ALA A 49 -9.86 15.88 5.65
N GLU A 50 -9.91 15.34 4.43
CA GLU A 50 -11.12 15.18 3.61
C GLU A 50 -12.06 14.05 4.11
N GLY A 51 -11.70 13.37 5.21
CA GLY A 51 -12.49 12.30 5.82
C GLY A 51 -12.07 10.88 5.41
N GLY A 52 -11.00 10.74 4.63
CA GLY A 52 -10.34 9.47 4.38
C GLY A 52 -9.74 8.89 5.66
N ARG A 53 -9.66 7.56 5.77
CA ARG A 53 -9.08 6.87 6.93
C ARG A 53 -8.00 5.90 6.48
N ILE A 54 -6.92 5.83 7.24
CA ILE A 54 -5.90 4.81 7.07
C ILE A 54 -6.48 3.50 7.63
N GLN A 55 -6.65 2.49 6.79
CA GLN A 55 -7.25 1.21 7.14
C GLN A 55 -6.20 0.21 7.62
N ARG A 56 -5.06 0.15 6.94
CA ARG A 56 -3.96 -0.78 7.25
C ARG A 56 -2.63 -0.15 6.91
N VAL A 57 -1.62 -0.45 7.71
CA VAL A 57 -0.22 -0.07 7.46
C VAL A 57 0.64 -1.32 7.47
N VAL A 58 1.39 -1.50 6.38
CA VAL A 58 2.41 -2.54 6.23
C VAL A 58 3.74 -1.84 6.06
N VAL A 59 4.75 -2.30 6.77
CA VAL A 59 6.10 -1.76 6.72
C VAL A 59 7.02 -2.85 6.23
N VAL A 60 7.88 -2.50 5.28
CA VAL A 60 8.95 -3.37 4.80
C VAL A 60 10.25 -2.89 5.45
N GLU A 61 10.95 -3.79 6.12
CA GLU A 61 12.28 -3.54 6.65
C GLU A 61 13.33 -3.91 5.60
N VAL A 62 14.13 -2.93 5.19
CA VAL A 62 15.21 -3.07 4.22
C VAL A 62 16.48 -3.46 4.99
N PRO A 63 16.96 -4.70 4.89
CA PRO A 63 18.05 -5.20 5.75
C PRO A 63 19.40 -4.52 5.48
N VAL A 64 19.61 -4.01 4.26
CA VAL A 64 20.88 -3.38 3.85
C VAL A 64 21.09 -2.03 4.56
N THR A 65 20.03 -1.23 4.69
CA THR A 65 20.10 0.11 5.29
C THR A 65 19.51 0.17 6.70
N ALA A 66 18.89 -0.93 7.16
CA ALA A 66 18.07 -0.98 8.37
C ALA A 66 16.93 0.06 8.39
N ASP A 67 16.52 0.50 7.20
CA ASP A 67 15.41 1.44 7.05
C ASP A 67 14.08 0.71 6.90
N TYR A 68 13.03 1.41 7.32
CA TYR A 68 11.65 1.01 7.16
C TYR A 68 11.02 1.76 6.00
N VAL A 69 10.29 1.05 5.14
CA VAL A 69 9.50 1.60 4.05
C VAL A 69 8.02 1.32 4.30
N ALA A 70 7.20 2.36 4.34
CA ALA A 70 5.80 2.25 4.74
C ALA A 70 4.85 2.20 3.55
N TRP A 71 3.92 1.26 3.59
CA TRP A 71 2.78 1.13 2.70
C TRP A 71 1.49 1.29 3.48
N ALA A 72 0.60 2.17 3.02
CA ALA A 72 -0.66 2.45 3.66
C ALA A 72 -1.83 2.13 2.72
N ARG A 73 -2.83 1.43 3.24
CA ARG A 73 -4.12 1.30 2.58
C ARG A 73 -5.07 2.33 3.17
N LEU A 74 -5.64 3.16 2.32
CA LEU A 74 -6.60 4.20 2.69
C LEU A 74 -8.00 3.78 2.30
N SER A 75 -9.02 4.29 2.99
CA SER A 75 -10.42 4.01 2.66
C SER A 75 -10.85 4.49 1.28
N CYS A 76 -10.18 5.51 0.75
CA CYS A 76 -10.43 6.06 -0.58
C CYS A 76 -9.74 5.29 -1.71
N PHE A 77 -8.88 4.30 -1.40
CA PHE A 77 -8.20 3.47 -2.39
C PHE A 77 -8.43 1.98 -2.12
N GLN A 78 -8.51 1.18 -3.18
CA GLN A 78 -8.64 -0.27 -3.02
C GLN A 78 -7.29 -0.92 -2.67
N ASP A 79 -6.20 -0.36 -3.18
CA ASP A 79 -4.84 -0.88 -3.06
C ASP A 79 -4.00 -0.20 -1.97
N TYR A 80 -2.88 -0.82 -1.65
CA TYR A 80 -1.84 -0.22 -0.83
C TYR A 80 -1.08 0.84 -1.62
N ARG A 81 -0.81 1.98 -0.98
CA ARG A 81 0.00 3.06 -1.51
C ARG A 81 1.32 3.16 -0.77
N LEU A 82 2.41 3.23 -1.52
CA LEU A 82 3.74 3.46 -0.98
C LEU A 82 3.84 4.90 -0.47
N LEU A 83 4.33 5.10 0.74
CA LEU A 83 4.50 6.45 1.27
C LEU A 83 5.81 7.03 0.73
N ALA A 84 5.69 8.14 -0.01
CA ALA A 84 6.79 8.86 -0.62
C ALA A 84 7.07 10.19 0.10
N MET A 85 8.30 10.69 0.00
CA MET A 85 8.64 12.02 0.53
C MET A 85 7.89 13.11 -0.24
N ARG A 86 7.88 13.03 -1.57
CA ARG A 86 7.07 13.88 -2.45
C ARG A 86 6.46 13.03 -3.56
N LYS A 87 5.48 13.60 -4.28
CA LYS A 87 4.85 12.92 -5.40
C LYS A 87 5.92 12.62 -6.46
N TYR A 88 6.04 11.36 -6.86
CA TYR A 88 7.06 10.85 -7.79
C TYR A 88 8.52 10.91 -7.29
N GLU A 89 8.76 11.32 -6.06
CA GLU A 89 10.05 11.16 -5.40
C GLU A 89 10.03 9.80 -4.67
N GLY A 90 11.17 9.12 -4.59
CA GLY A 90 11.27 7.74 -4.13
C GLY A 90 10.60 7.43 -2.78
N ALA A 91 10.62 6.15 -2.43
CA ALA A 91 10.08 5.66 -1.16
C ALA A 91 10.62 6.50 0.01
N ARG A 92 9.73 6.98 0.87
CA ARG A 92 10.19 7.55 2.13
C ARG A 92 10.69 6.39 3.00
N THR A 93 11.90 6.56 3.51
CA THR A 93 12.49 5.66 4.47
C THR A 93 12.42 6.28 5.87
N TRP A 94 12.30 5.42 6.87
CA TRP A 94 12.43 5.79 8.27
C TRP A 94 13.52 4.93 8.87
N SER A 95 14.48 5.51 9.56
CA SER A 95 15.53 4.74 10.23
C SER A 95 15.10 4.17 11.59
N ASP A 96 13.90 4.54 12.07
CA ASP A 96 13.36 4.09 13.35
C ASP A 96 11.85 3.84 13.31
N PHE A 97 11.44 2.68 13.82
CA PHE A 97 10.04 2.26 13.87
C PHE A 97 9.19 3.13 14.80
N ARG A 98 9.75 3.65 15.90
CA ARG A 98 8.97 4.50 16.83
C ARG A 98 8.59 5.81 16.16
N THR A 99 9.49 6.38 15.37
CA THR A 99 9.29 7.60 14.60
C THR A 99 8.23 7.39 13.53
N LEU A 100 8.31 6.28 12.79
CA LEU A 100 7.26 5.86 11.85
C LEU A 100 5.91 5.75 12.55
N ARG A 101 5.84 5.03 13.67
CA ARG A 101 4.58 4.82 14.41
C ARG A 101 4.00 6.13 14.95
N ARG A 102 4.84 7.05 15.44
CA ARG A 102 4.40 8.39 15.87
C ARG A 102 3.84 9.20 14.70
N ALA A 103 4.45 9.12 13.53
CA ALA A 103 3.96 9.79 12.33
C ALA A 103 2.55 9.30 11.95
N PHE A 104 2.36 7.98 11.87
CA PHE A 104 1.04 7.39 11.59
C PHE A 104 0.00 7.73 12.66
N SER A 105 0.38 7.73 13.94
CA SER A 105 -0.51 8.19 15.01
C SER A 105 -0.90 9.66 14.85
N GLY A 106 0.03 10.52 14.42
CA GLY A 106 -0.24 11.92 14.10
C GLY A 106 -1.19 12.11 12.92
N TRP A 107 -1.29 11.13 12.03
CA TRP A 107 -2.25 11.09 10.93
C TRP A 107 -3.56 10.37 11.29
N GLY A 108 -3.79 10.09 12.58
CA GLY A 108 -5.02 9.47 13.05
C GLY A 108 -5.10 7.95 12.87
N TYR A 109 -4.00 7.28 12.53
CA TYR A 109 -3.96 5.81 12.50
C TYR A 109 -3.62 5.24 13.89
N ALA A 110 -4.56 4.51 14.47
CA ALA A 110 -4.39 3.79 15.75
C ALA A 110 -4.30 2.26 15.58
N GLY A 111 -4.33 1.76 14.35
CA GLY A 111 -4.31 0.32 14.06
C GLY A 111 -2.93 -0.32 14.21
N PRO A 112 -2.86 -1.67 14.11
CA PRO A 112 -1.59 -2.37 14.13
C PRO A 112 -0.73 -2.02 12.91
N VAL A 113 0.56 -1.81 13.12
CA VAL A 113 1.55 -1.67 12.04
C VAL A 113 2.25 -3.02 11.90
N THR A 114 2.09 -3.66 10.75
CA THR A 114 2.71 -4.97 10.50
C THR A 114 4.03 -4.77 9.79
N VAL A 115 5.12 -5.30 10.35
CA VAL A 115 6.45 -5.22 9.75
C VAL A 115 6.78 -6.56 9.11
N TYR A 116 7.29 -6.53 7.89
CA TYR A 116 7.84 -7.69 7.21
C TYR A 116 9.27 -7.39 6.75
N PRO A 117 10.20 -8.35 6.82
CA PRO A 117 11.48 -8.20 6.17
C PRO A 117 11.29 -8.14 4.65
N GLU A 118 12.19 -7.45 3.95
CA GLU A 118 12.25 -7.47 2.50
C GLU A 118 12.31 -8.92 1.96
N GLY A 119 11.60 -9.18 0.87
CA GLY A 119 11.50 -10.52 0.27
C GLY A 119 10.56 -11.49 0.99
N HIS A 120 9.90 -11.09 2.08
CA HIS A 120 8.95 -11.95 2.78
C HIS A 120 7.76 -12.34 1.88
N PRO A 121 7.36 -13.63 1.81
CA PRO A 121 6.36 -14.12 0.84
C PRO A 121 4.99 -13.44 0.98
N ARG A 122 4.62 -13.00 2.18
CA ARG A 122 3.38 -12.23 2.40
C ARG A 122 3.34 -10.90 1.66
N LEU A 123 4.48 -10.28 1.35
CA LEU A 123 4.53 -9.04 0.58
C LEU A 123 4.01 -9.27 -0.85
N ALA A 124 4.43 -10.37 -1.49
CA ALA A 124 3.93 -10.77 -2.80
C ALA A 124 2.41 -11.04 -2.79
N CYS A 125 1.90 -11.70 -1.74
CA CYS A 125 0.46 -11.91 -1.58
C CYS A 125 -0.34 -10.59 -1.42
N LEU A 126 0.30 -9.54 -0.93
CA LEU A 126 -0.29 -8.20 -0.77
C LEU A 126 -0.07 -7.31 -2.02
N GLY A 127 0.60 -7.82 -3.06
CA GLY A 127 0.98 -7.04 -4.24
C GLY A 127 2.04 -5.97 -3.95
N LEU A 128 2.78 -6.11 -2.85
CA LEU A 128 3.83 -5.19 -2.40
C LEU A 128 5.18 -5.69 -2.90
N THR A 129 5.90 -4.85 -3.63
CA THR A 129 7.29 -5.10 -4.03
C THR A 129 8.14 -3.93 -3.59
N THR A 130 9.19 -4.20 -2.83
CA THR A 130 10.33 -3.30 -2.71
C THR A 130 11.31 -3.72 -3.78
N ARG A 131 11.37 -2.95 -4.88
CA ARG A 131 12.45 -3.04 -5.83
C ARG A 131 13.06 -1.64 -5.89
N ASP A 132 14.35 -1.59 -5.58
CA ASP A 132 15.24 -0.47 -5.83
C ASP A 132 15.20 -0.07 -7.30
#